data_AF-U6C2X8-F1
#
_entry.id   AF-U6C2X8-F1
#
_cell.length_a   1.000
_cell.length_b   1.000
_cell.length_c   1.000
_cell.angle_alpha   90.00
_cell.angle_beta   90.00
_cell.angle_gamma   90.00
#
_symmetry.space_group_name_H-M   'P 1'
#
loop_
_entity.id
_entity.type
_entity.pdbx_description
1 polymer ?
#
loop_
_entity_poly.entity_id
_entity_poly.type
_entity_poly.pdbx_seq_one_letter_code
_entity_poly.pdbx_strand_id
1 'polypeptide(L)'
;MVDGIMKELPKDLVIYIILMLPVKSLLRLKSSCITFCNIIKSSTFINLHLNRTTNAKDELILFKRSFKQEEPNLHKNVLSFLFSEDTFNLKPISPDVEIP
;
A
#
# COMPACT_ATOMS: atom_id res chain seq x y z
N MET A 1 -8.36 -31.37 -4.98
CA MET A 1 -7.73 -30.27 -4.23
C MET A 1 -7.07 -29.37 -5.23
N VAL A 2 -7.67 -28.20 -5.52
CA VAL A 2 -7.03 -27.20 -6.39
C VAL A 2 -5.93 -26.59 -5.55
N ASP A 3 -4.69 -26.95 -5.88
CA ASP A 3 -3.51 -26.28 -5.37
C ASP A 3 -3.59 -24.84 -5.89
N GLY A 4 -4.15 -23.97 -5.05
CA GLY A 4 -4.36 -22.58 -5.38
C GLY A 4 -2.99 -21.96 -5.55
N ILE A 5 -2.58 -21.73 -6.80
CA ILE A 5 -1.38 -20.97 -7.14
C ILE A 5 -1.50 -19.63 -6.41
N MET A 6 -0.88 -19.50 -5.24
CA MET A 6 -0.65 -18.21 -4.62
C MET A 6 0.22 -17.46 -5.62
N LYS A 7 -0.38 -16.51 -6.32
CA LYS A 7 0.38 -15.63 -7.22
C LYS A 7 1.43 -14.93 -6.38
N GLU A 8 2.68 -15.30 -6.57
CA GLU A 8 3.79 -14.62 -5.92
C GLU A 8 3.78 -13.16 -6.36
N LEU A 9 3.83 -12.25 -5.38
CA LEU A 9 3.88 -10.84 -5.65
C LEU A 9 5.29 -10.48 -6.16
N PRO A 10 5.43 -9.68 -7.24
CA PRO A 10 6.71 -9.17 -7.68
C PRO A 10 7.52 -8.54 -6.54
N LYS A 11 8.82 -8.80 -6.50
CA LYS A 11 9.72 -8.34 -5.42
C LYS A 11 9.67 -6.82 -5.22
N ASP A 12 9.57 -6.07 -6.31
CA ASP A 12 9.55 -4.60 -6.25
C ASP A 12 8.27 -4.09 -5.59
N LEU A 13 7.13 -4.75 -5.83
CA LEU A 13 5.88 -4.43 -5.16
C LEU A 13 5.93 -4.78 -3.68
N VAL A 14 6.55 -5.90 -3.31
CA VAL A 14 6.78 -6.25 -1.90
C VAL A 14 7.64 -5.18 -1.22
N ILE A 15 8.73 -4.74 -1.85
CA ILE A 15 9.60 -3.68 -1.33
C ILE A 15 8.81 -2.37 -1.18
N TYR A 16 7.99 -1.99 -2.16
CA TYR A 16 7.15 -0.80 -2.11
C TYR A 16 6.14 -0.83 -0.95
N ILE A 17 5.47 -1.97 -0.74
CA ILE A 17 4.55 -2.16 0.40
C ILE A 17 5.29 -2.01 1.72
N ILE A 18 6.47 -2.63 1.86
CA ILE A 18 7.28 -2.53 3.08
C ILE A 18 7.76 -1.07 3.27
N LEU A 19 8.13 -0.36 2.21
CA LEU A 19 8.51 1.06 2.28
C LEU A 19 7.39 1.98 2.78
N MET A 20 6.12 1.60 2.62
CA MET A 20 4.98 2.33 3.17
C MET A 20 4.79 2.13 4.67
N LEU A 21 5.52 1.21 5.30
CA LEU A 21 5.35 0.96 6.73
C LEU A 21 6.20 1.95 7.55
N PRO A 22 5.66 2.59 8.60
CA PRO A 22 6.41 3.30 9.62
C PRO A 22 7.41 2.39 10.31
N VAL A 23 8.43 3.02 10.88
CA VAL A 23 9.55 2.36 11.56
C VAL A 23 9.06 1.37 12.62
N LYS A 24 8.02 1.70 13.41
CA LYS A 24 7.47 0.80 14.44
C LYS A 24 6.93 -0.51 13.84
N SER A 25 6.23 -0.44 12.72
CA SER A 25 5.70 -1.62 12.03
C SER A 25 6.83 -2.43 11.38
N LEU A 26 7.82 -1.76 10.79
CA LEU A 26 9.01 -2.39 10.22
C LEU A 26 9.80 -3.19 11.26
N LEU A 27 9.96 -2.67 12.48
CA LEU A 27 10.67 -3.37 13.56
C LEU A 27 9.99 -4.69 13.94
N ARG A 28 8.64 -4.73 13.94
CA ARG A 28 7.87 -5.96 14.19
C ARG A 28 7.98 -6.94 13.01
N LEU A 29 7.96 -6.43 11.78
CA LEU A 29 8.07 -7.25 10.56
C LEU A 29 9.46 -7.87 10.39
N LYS A 30 10.50 -7.13 10.79
CA LYS A 30 11.89 -7.60 10.77
C LYS A 30 12.08 -8.90 11.58
N SER A 31 11.32 -9.11 12.65
CA SER A 31 11.40 -10.32 13.47
C SER A 31 10.59 -11.52 12.94
N SER A 32 9.69 -11.32 11.97
CA SER A 32 8.80 -12.40 11.51
C SER A 32 9.32 -13.15 10.28
N CYS A 33 10.19 -12.54 9.47
CA CYS A 33 10.70 -13.15 8.24
C CYS A 33 12.13 -12.71 7.93
N ILE A 34 13.01 -13.67 7.59
CA ILE A 34 14.42 -13.41 7.24
C ILE A 34 14.52 -12.53 5.98
N THR A 35 13.69 -12.77 4.97
CA THR A 35 13.68 -11.98 3.73
C THR A 35 13.38 -10.52 4.02
N PHE A 36 12.34 -10.24 4.83
CA PHE A 36 12.01 -8.87 5.23
C PHE A 36 13.10 -8.26 6.12
N CYS A 37 13.70 -9.04 7.01
CA CYS A 37 14.82 -8.59 7.83
C CYS A 37 16.01 -8.12 6.97
N ASN A 38 16.35 -8.86 5.91
CA ASN A 38 17.43 -8.51 4.99
C ASN A 38 17.10 -7.25 4.18
N ILE A 39 15.87 -7.13 3.67
CA ILE A 39 15.41 -5.93 2.96
C ILE A 39 15.52 -4.70 3.87
N ILE A 40 14.95 -4.77 5.08
CA ILE A 40 14.89 -3.64 6.02
C ILE A 40 16.29 -3.21 6.50
N LYS A 41 17.23 -4.15 6.62
CA LYS A 41 18.63 -3.85 7.01
C LYS A 41 19.49 -3.30 5.87
N SER A 42 19.05 -3.40 4.61
CA SER A 42 19.83 -2.91 3.48
C SER A 42 19.95 -1.39 3.50
N SER A 43 21.13 -0.87 3.16
CA SER A 43 21.36 0.58 3.04
C SER A 43 20.44 1.22 2.00
N THR A 44 20.17 0.52 0.90
CA THR A 44 19.24 0.95 -0.14
C THR A 44 17.84 1.20 0.41
N PHE A 45 17.29 0.25 1.17
CA PHE A 45 15.96 0.41 1.77
C PHE A 45 15.94 1.54 2.80
N ILE A 46 16.96 1.63 3.65
CA ILE A 46 17.07 2.67 4.68
C ILE A 46 17.07 4.07 4.04
N ASN A 47 17.90 4.29 3.01
CA ASN A 47 17.96 5.57 2.30
C ASN A 47 16.64 5.90 1.61
N LEU A 48 16.00 4.91 0.99
CA LEU A 48 14.73 5.10 0.30
C LEU A 48 13.59 5.43 1.28
N HIS A 49 13.55 4.76 2.44
CA HIS A 49 12.59 5.01 3.52
C HIS A 49 12.79 6.39 4.16
N LEU A 50 14.05 6.79 4.37
CA LEU A 50 14.41 8.11 4.91
C LEU A 50 14.03 9.24 3.93
N ASN A 51 14.37 9.09 2.65
CA ASN A 51 14.02 10.09 1.62
C ASN A 51 12.50 10.22 1.48
N ARG A 52 11.77 9.10 1.54
CA ARG A 52 10.31 9.14 1.50
C ARG A 52 9.74 9.87 2.70
N THR A 53 10.11 9.50 3.92
CA THR A 53 9.59 10.17 5.13
C THR A 53 9.91 11.67 5.18
N THR A 54 11.00 12.10 4.53
CA THR A 54 11.39 13.51 4.43
C THR A 54 10.59 14.28 3.37
N ASN A 55 10.22 13.64 2.25
CA ASN A 55 9.59 14.30 1.09
C ASN A 55 8.08 14.00 0.93
N ALA A 56 7.53 12.99 1.59
CA ALA A 56 6.16 12.50 1.38
C ALA A 56 5.06 13.32 2.08
N LYS A 57 5.34 14.58 2.46
CA LYS A 57 4.38 15.41 3.20
C LYS A 57 3.13 15.78 2.41
N ASP A 58 3.11 15.55 1.10
CA ASP A 58 2.01 15.98 0.21
C ASP A 58 1.67 14.91 -0.84
N GLU A 59 1.62 13.62 -0.47
CA GLU A 59 1.19 12.55 -1.40
C GLU A 59 -0.33 12.57 -1.58
N LEU A 60 -0.79 13.02 -2.76
CA LEU A 60 -2.17 12.82 -3.23
C LEU A 60 -2.31 11.41 -3.80
N ILE A 61 -3.26 10.64 -3.26
CA ILE A 61 -3.55 9.26 -3.68
C ILE A 61 -4.91 9.21 -4.36
N LEU A 62 -4.92 8.69 -5.58
CA LEU A 62 -6.14 8.31 -6.29
C LEU A 62 -6.37 6.81 -6.14
N PHE A 63 -7.46 6.44 -5.45
CA PHE A 63 -7.78 5.04 -5.21
C PHE A 63 -9.05 4.62 -5.94
N LYS A 64 -8.93 3.67 -6.88
CA LYS A 64 -10.06 3.08 -7.60
C LYS A 64 -10.48 1.77 -6.95
N ARG A 65 -11.74 1.68 -6.50
CA ARG A 65 -12.36 0.46 -5.95
C ARG A 65 -13.49 -0.01 -6.84
N SER A 66 -13.64 -1.33 -6.94
CA SER A 66 -14.76 -1.97 -7.66
C SER A 66 -15.43 -2.96 -6.72
N PHE A 67 -16.76 -2.83 -6.55
CA PHE A 67 -17.55 -3.73 -5.70
C PHE A 67 -18.66 -4.39 -6.51
N LYS A 68 -18.96 -5.65 -6.17
CA LYS A 68 -20.12 -6.38 -6.71
C LYS A 68 -21.37 -5.89 -5.99
N GLN A 69 -22.41 -5.51 -6.72
CA GLN A 69 -23.73 -5.32 -6.14
C GLN A 69 -24.52 -6.64 -6.11
N GLU A 70 -25.59 -6.65 -5.31
CA GLU A 70 -26.53 -7.79 -5.20
C GLU A 70 -27.22 -8.09 -6.54
N GLU A 71 -27.34 -7.08 -7.42
CA GLU A 71 -27.85 -7.24 -8.78
C GLU A 71 -26.82 -7.95 -9.70
N PRO A 72 -27.25 -8.96 -10.47
CA PRO A 72 -26.35 -9.69 -11.35
C PRO A 72 -25.75 -8.77 -12.42
N ASN A 73 -24.42 -8.76 -12.52
CA ASN A 73 -23.59 -8.02 -13.49
C ASN A 73 -23.43 -6.51 -13.27
N LEU A 74 -23.89 -5.94 -12.15
CA LEU A 74 -23.63 -4.54 -11.84
C LEU A 74 -22.39 -4.39 -10.93
N HIS A 75 -21.30 -3.92 -11.52
CA HIS A 75 -20.12 -3.49 -10.77
C HIS A 75 -20.17 -1.99 -10.57
N LYS A 76 -20.06 -1.54 -9.31
CA LYS A 76 -19.92 -0.12 -9.00
C LYS A 76 -18.45 0.20 -8.85
N ASN A 77 -17.97 1.14 -9.68
CA ASN A 77 -16.63 1.69 -9.57
C ASN A 77 -16.68 3.00 -8.79
N VAL A 78 -15.76 3.17 -7.84
CA VAL A 78 -15.63 4.39 -7.05
C VAL A 78 -14.18 4.86 -7.07
N LEU A 79 -13.99 6.15 -7.32
CA LEU A 79 -12.74 6.87 -7.10
C LEU A 79 -12.79 7.61 -5.77
N SER A 80 -11.77 7.39 -4.96
CA SER A 80 -11.50 8.15 -3.75
C SER A 80 -10.27 9.01 -3.95
N PHE A 81 -10.41 10.31 -3.68
CA PHE A 81 -9.30 11.26 -3.66
C PHE A 81 -8.84 11.43 -2.21
N LEU A 82 -7.64 10.93 -1.91
CA LEU A 82 -7.11 10.85 -0.56
C LEU A 82 -5.84 11.70 -0.46
N PHE A 83 -5.66 12.35 0.67
CA PHE A 83 -4.44 13.05 1.05
C PHE A 83 -3.79 12.33 2.21
N SER A 84 -2.48 12.07 2.09
CA SER A 84 -1.69 11.47 3.15
C SER A 84 -1.15 12.58 4.07
N GLU A 85 -1.73 12.74 5.26
CA GLU A 85 -1.16 13.65 6.28
C GLU A 85 0.07 13.02 6.95
N ASP A 86 0.07 11.70 7.06
CA ASP A 86 1.24 10.86 7.35
C ASP A 86 1.12 9.53 6.60
N THR A 87 2.08 8.62 6.78
CA THR A 87 2.21 7.38 5.99
C THR A 87 0.99 6.44 6.07
N PHE A 88 0.12 6.58 7.07
CA PHE A 88 -1.06 5.70 7.25
C PHE A 88 -2.38 6.43 7.45
N ASN A 89 -2.35 7.73 7.69
CA ASN A 89 -3.55 8.54 7.84
C ASN A 89 -3.90 9.18 6.49
N LEU A 90 -4.78 8.48 5.77
CA LEU A 90 -5.39 8.97 4.54
C LEU A 90 -6.67 9.73 4.89
N LYS A 91 -6.71 11.01 4.56
CA LYS A 91 -7.91 11.86 4.70
C LYS A 91 -8.56 12.05 3.33
N PRO A 92 -9.89 11.86 3.19
CA PRO A 92 -10.57 12.21 1.96
C PRO A 92 -10.49 13.73 1.74
N ILE A 93 -10.07 14.14 0.54
CA ILE A 93 -10.09 15.57 0.14
C ILE A 93 -11.40 15.96 -0.52
N SER A 94 -12.16 14.97 -1.00
CA SER A 94 -13.48 15.14 -1.59
C SER A 94 -14.33 13.89 -1.33
N PRO A 95 -15.67 13.98 -1.51
CA PRO A 95 -16.52 12.80 -1.56
C PRO A 95 -16.07 11.81 -2.65
N ASP A 96 -16.40 10.54 -2.43
CA ASP A 96 -16.21 9.47 -3.40
C ASP A 96 -16.99 9.75 -4.69
N VAL A 97 -16.34 9.51 -5.84
CA VAL A 97 -16.93 9.71 -7.17
C VAL A 97 -17.26 8.37 -7.79
N GLU A 98 -18.53 8.15 -8.12
CA GLU A 98 -18.96 6.98 -8.90
C GLU A 98 -18.55 7.16 -10.35
N ILE A 99 -17.88 6.16 -10.89
CA ILE A 99 -17.46 6.12 -12.29
C ILE A 99 -18.23 4.99 -12.98
N PRO A 100 -18.53 5.15 -14.29
CA PRO A 100 -19.03 4.05 -15.12
C PRO A 100 -18.19 2.77 -15.03
#